data_AF-A0A535XD27-F1
#
_entry.id   AF-A0A535XD27-F1
#
_cell.length_a   1.000
_cell.length_b   1.000
_cell.length_c   1.000
_cell.angle_alpha   90.00
_cell.angle_beta   90.00
_cell.angle_gamma   90.00
#
_symmetry.space_group_name_H-M   'P 1'
#
loop_
_entity.id
_entity.type
_entity.pdbx_description
1 polymer ?
#
loop_
_entity_poly.entity_id
_entity_poly.type
_entity_poly.pdbx_seq_one_letter_code
_entity_poly.pdbx_strand_id
1 'polypeptide(L)' 'MKTAVSLPDDLFAEAERIARRLKKPRSRVYSEAIREYVARHDPDVVAAKLDEVVGKLETPGDEFVSAAARRILEQMDW' A
#
# COMPACT_ATOMS: atom_id res chain seq x y z
N MET A 1 -6.94 -1.35 14.10
CA MET A 1 -7.68 -0.31 14.87
C MET A 1 -9.11 -0.18 14.35
N LYS A 2 -10.04 0.31 15.17
CA LYS A 2 -11.39 0.71 14.74
C LYS A 2 -11.49 2.23 14.81
N THR A 3 -11.91 2.85 13.71
CA THR A 3 -12.10 4.30 13.60
C THR A 3 -13.49 4.55 13.03
N ALA A 4 -14.25 5.47 13.62
CA ALA A 4 -15.52 5.93 13.06
C ALA A 4 -15.24 7.09 12.09
N VAL A 5 -15.84 7.04 10.91
CA VAL A 5 -15.74 8.10 9.90
C VAL A 5 -17.15 8.52 9.47
N SER A 6 -17.36 9.81 9.26
CA SER A 6 -18.60 10.32 8.68
C SER A 6 -18.54 10.18 7.15
N LEU A 7 -19.61 9.69 6.54
CA LEU A 7 -19.73 9.46 5.10
C LEU A 7 -21.04 10.07 4.60
N PRO A 8 -21.07 10.66 3.41
CA PRO A 8 -22.34 11.01 2.74
C PRO A 8 -23.26 9.78 2.60
N ASP A 9 -24.57 9.99 2.78
CA ASP A 9 -25.56 8.90 2.78
C ASP A 9 -25.64 8.17 1.44
N ASP A 10 -25.49 8.90 0.34
CA ASP A 10 -25.44 8.36 -1.01
C ASP A 10 -24.24 7.41 -1.17
N LEU A 11 -23.04 7.85 -0.78
CA LEU A 11 -21.82 7.05 -0.82
C LEU A 11 -21.96 5.78 0.03
N PHE A 12 -22.53 5.90 1.23
CA PHE A 12 -22.80 4.75 2.09
C PHE A 12 -23.75 3.75 1.41
N ALA A 13 -24.83 4.23 0.78
CA ALA A 13 -25.78 3.39 0.07
C ALA A 13 -25.13 2.68 -1.15
N GLU A 14 -24.20 3.34 -1.85
CA GLU A 14 -23.45 2.70 -2.94
C GLU A 14 -22.55 1.57 -2.43
N ALA A 15 -21.81 1.83 -1.35
CA ALA A 15 -20.95 0.83 -0.72
C ALA A 15 -21.76 -0.37 -0.21
N GLU A 16 -22.96 -0.16 0.33
CA GLU A 16 -23.88 -1.23 0.74
C GLU A 16 -24.31 -2.11 -0.42
N ARG A 17 -24.65 -1.51 -1.56
CA ARG A 17 -25.01 -2.27 -2.78
C ARG A 17 -23.85 -3.14 -3.24
N ILE A 18 -22.63 -2.60 -3.22
CA ILE A 18 -21.42 -3.35 -3.59
C ILE A 18 -21.16 -4.49 -2.60
N ALA A 19 -21.21 -4.24 -1.30
CA ALA A 19 -21.00 -5.24 -0.26
C ALA A 19 -21.97 -6.42 -0.41
N ARG A 20 -23.26 -6.14 -0.64
CA ARG A 20 -24.28 -7.16 -0.88
C ARG A 20 -24.02 -7.95 -2.16
N ARG A 21 -23.75 -7.27 -3.28
CA ARG A 21 -23.45 -7.90 -4.57
C ARG A 21 -22.24 -8.83 -4.50
N LEU A 22 -21.20 -8.42 -3.78
CA LEU A 22 -19.97 -9.19 -3.61
C LEU A 22 -20.03 -10.20 -2.46
N LYS A 23 -21.13 -10.23 -1.69
CA LYS A 23 -21.29 -11.02 -0.46
C LYS A 23 -20.12 -10.81 0.52
N LYS A 24 -19.63 -9.57 0.62
CA LYS A 24 -18.55 -9.19 1.53
C LYS A 24 -19.12 -8.38 2.70
N PRO A 25 -18.54 -8.51 3.91
CA PRO A 25 -18.90 -7.61 5.00
C PRO A 25 -18.48 -6.17 4.66
N ARG A 26 -19.28 -5.21 5.09
CA ARG A 26 -19.10 -3.77 4.82
C ARG A 26 -17.69 -3.27 5.15
N SER A 27 -17.19 -3.64 6.32
CA SER A 27 -15.85 -3.29 6.78
C SER A 27 -14.74 -3.74 5.84
N ARG A 28 -14.93 -4.87 5.13
CA ARG A 28 -13.97 -5.36 4.14
C ARG A 28 -13.98 -4.53 2.86
N VAL A 29 -15.15 -4.08 2.41
CA VAL A 29 -15.25 -3.19 1.24
C VAL A 29 -14.52 -1.87 1.53
N TYR A 30 -14.76 -1.26 2.70
CA TYR A 30 -14.09 -0.03 3.09
C TYR A 30 -12.58 -0.20 3.24
N SER A 31 -12.12 -1.28 3.87
CA SER A 31 -10.69 -1.51 4.06
C SER A 31 -9.94 -1.80 2.76
N GLU A 32 -10.57 -2.51 1.82
CA GLU A 32 -10.03 -2.72 0.47
C GLU A 32 -9.92 -1.38 -0.27
N ALA A 33 -10.97 -0.54 -0.23
CA ALA A 33 -10.96 0.77 -0.88
C ALA A 33 -9.89 1.71 -0.31
N ILE A 34 -9.75 1.78 1.02
CA ILE A 34 -8.72 2.61 1.67
C ILE A 34 -7.32 2.12 1.28
N ARG A 35 -7.09 0.80 1.29
CA ARG A 35 -5.80 0.22 0.88
C ARG A 35 -5.46 0.59 -0.56
N GLU A 36 -6.43 0.52 -1.46
CA GLU A 36 -6.24 0.88 -2.85
C GLU A 36 -5.99 2.38 -3.01
N TYR A 37 -6.73 3.23 -2.30
CA TYR A 37 -6.52 4.67 -2.30
C TYR A 37 -5.10 5.04 -1.85
N VAL A 38 -4.65 4.50 -0.73
CA VAL A 38 -3.29 4.72 -0.23
C VAL A 38 -2.26 4.23 -1.23
N ALA A 39 -2.41 3.01 -1.75
CA ALA A 39 -1.46 2.47 -2.73
C ALA A 39 -1.38 3.31 -4.03
N ARG A 40 -2.45 3.99 -4.42
CA ARG A 40 -2.44 4.88 -5.60
C ARG A 40 -1.81 6.25 -5.33
N HIS A 41 -1.75 6.70 -4.08
CA HIS A 41 -1.34 8.08 -3.74
C HIS A 41 -0.09 8.16 -2.87
N ASP A 42 0.50 7.02 -2.49
CA ASP A 42 1.68 6.96 -1.66
C ASP A 42 2.83 6.24 -2.39
N PRO A 43 3.75 7.00 -3.03
CA PRO A 43 4.93 6.42 -3.67
C PRO A 43 5.84 5.71 -2.65
N ASP A 44 5.85 6.12 -1.39
CA ASP A 44 6.67 5.53 -0.33
C ASP A 44 6.15 4.14 0.05
N VAL A 45 4.84 3.88 -0.06
CA VAL A 45 4.26 2.54 0.14
C VAL A 45 4.74 1.55 -0.92
N VAL A 46 4.99 2.02 -2.15
CA VAL A 46 5.56 1.19 -3.21
C VAL A 46 7.02 0.87 -2.88
N ALA A 47 7.81 1.89 -2.51
CA ALA A 47 9.20 1.72 -2.10
C ALA A 47 9.33 0.76 -0.91
N ALA A 48 8.55 0.96 0.16
CA ALA A 48 8.58 0.11 1.36
C ALA A 48 8.18 -1.34 1.08
N LYS A 49 7.24 -1.59 0.14
CA LYS A 49 6.91 -2.94 -0.31
C LYS A 49 8.03 -3.57 -1.13
N LEU A 50 8.71 -2.77 -1.95
CA LEU A 50 9.87 -3.22 -2.70
C LEU A 50 10.98 -3.64 -1.73
N ASP A 51 11.27 -2.81 -0.73
CA ASP A 51 12.24 -3.10 0.32
C ASP A 51 11.88 -4.38 1.09
N GLU A 52 10.60 -4.58 1.45
CA GLU A 52 10.14 -5.81 2.11
C GLU A 52 10.36 -7.05 1.24
N VAL A 53 10.09 -6.96 -0.06
CA VAL A 53 10.29 -8.08 -1.00
C VAL A 53 11.78 -8.34 -1.20
N VAL A 54 12.59 -7.30 -1.39
CA VAL A 54 14.05 -7.40 -1.53
C VAL A 54 14.68 -8.01 -0.28
N GLY A 55 14.29 -7.56 0.92
CA GLY A 55 14.75 -8.10 2.19
C GLY A 55 14.42 -9.60 2.38
N LYS A 56 13.30 -10.07 1.81
CA LYS A 56 12.94 -11.51 1.82
C LYS A 56 13.70 -12.33 0.79
N LEU A 57 14.21 -11.68 -0.25
CA LEU A 57 14.97 -12.30 -1.34
C LEU A 57 16.48 -12.28 -1.08
N GLU A 58 16.94 -11.75 0.06
CA GLU A 58 18.36 -11.65 0.38
C GLU A 58 19.06 -13.02 0.29
N THR A 59 19.72 -13.20 -0.84
CA THR A 59 20.98 -13.95 -0.94
C THR A 59 22.04 -13.03 -0.35
N PRO A 60 23.03 -13.51 0.43
CA PRO A 60 24.07 -12.65 0.98
C PRO A 60 24.77 -11.89 -0.14
N GLY A 61 24.42 -10.61 -0.29
CA GLY A 61 25.04 -9.71 -1.25
C GLY A 61 26.37 -9.24 -0.69
N ASP A 62 27.35 -9.02 -1.57
CA ASP A 62 28.63 -8.43 -1.19
C ASP A 62 28.38 -7.02 -0.62
N GLU A 63 28.79 -6.80 0.63
CA GLU A 63 28.62 -5.55 1.38
C GLU A 63 29.21 -4.34 0.63
N PHE A 64 30.30 -4.56 -0.10
CA PHE A 64 30.92 -3.53 -0.94
C PHE A 64 30.00 -3.10 -2.09
N VAL A 65 29.36 -4.07 -2.76
CA VAL A 65 28.47 -3.80 -3.89
C VAL A 65 27.22 -3.04 -3.42
N SER A 66 26.65 -3.43 -2.28
CA SER A 66 25.50 -2.75 -1.67
C SER A 66 25.82 -1.29 -1.28
N ALA A 67 26.99 -1.06 -0.67
CA ALA A 67 27.42 0.29 -0.28
C ALA A 67 27.69 1.19 -1.49
N ALA A 68 28.33 0.65 -2.54
CA ALA A 68 28.59 1.38 -3.78
C ALA A 68 27.30 1.74 -4.52
N ALA A 69 26.36 0.81 -4.65
CA ALA A 69 25.08 1.03 -5.30
C ALA A 69 24.25 2.12 -4.60
N ARG A 70 24.18 2.08 -3.25
CA ARG A 70 23.45 3.08 -2.47
C ARG A 70 23.95 4.50 -2.72
N ARG A 71 25.27 4.68 -2.73
CA ARG A 71 25.91 5.99 -2.94
C ARG A 71 25.63 6.56 -4.33
N ILE A 72 25.55 5.71 -5.35
CA ILE A 72 25.21 6.11 -6.72
C ILE A 72 23.74 6.53 -6.79
N LEU A 73 22.83 5.75 -6.20
CA LEU A 73 21.39 6.02 -6.23
C LEU A 73 21.02 7.30 -5.45
N GLU A 74 21.69 7.58 -4.33
CA GLU A 74 21.50 8.82 -3.56
C GLU A 74 21.95 10.10 -4.32
N GLN A 75 22.76 9.96 -5.37
CA GLN A 75 23.24 11.06 -6.21
C GLN A 75 22.41 11.29 -7.48
N MET A 76 21.44 10.43 -7.76
CA MET A 76 20.56 10.59 -8.91
C MET A 76 19.38 11.48 -8.51
N ASP A 77 19.16 12.57 -9.23
CA ASP A 77 17.91 13.31 -9.15
C ASP A 77 16.79 12.48 -9.80
N TRP A 78 15.70 12.28 -9.07
CA TRP A 78 14.52 11.51 -9.50
C TRP A 78 13.32 12.43 -9.71
#